data_AF-Q5BYG3-F1
#
_entry.id   AF-Q5BYG3-F1
#
_cell.length_a   1.000
_cell.length_b   1.000
_cell.length_c   1.000
_cell.angle_alpha   90.00
_cell.angle_beta   90.00
_cell.angle_gamma   90.00
#
_symmetry.space_group_name_H-M   'P 1'
#
loop_
_entity.id
_entity.type
_entity.pdbx_description
1 polymer ?
#
loop_
_entity_poly.entity_id
_entity_poly.type
_entity_poly.pdbx_seq_one_letter_code
_entity_poly.pdbx_strand_id
1 'polypeptide(L)'
;LLTDTYLEAHSVQLLSKTDDVTNANEPTEEEIERLRDLEFYSLMAQSLAPEIYGHEDVKKALLLLLVGGVELAPKEGLRIRGNLNICLMGDPGVAKSQLLGFVDRLSPRSQYTTGRGSSGVGLTASVMKDPLTGEMTLEGGALILADQGVCCIDEFDKMTEFDRTAIHEVMEQQTIS
;
A
#
# COMPACT_ATOMS: atom_id res chain seq x y z
N LEU A 1 20.04 8.01 42.58
CA LEU A 1 18.87 7.10 42.61
C LEU A 1 17.96 7.51 41.47
N LEU A 2 18.32 7.10 40.25
CA LEU A 2 17.42 7.17 39.10
C LEU A 2 16.52 5.93 39.23
N THR A 3 15.24 6.14 39.45
CA THR A 3 14.25 5.06 39.49
C THR A 3 13.88 4.73 38.05
N ASP A 4 14.32 3.57 37.56
CA ASP A 4 13.87 3.06 36.27
C ASP A 4 12.42 2.60 36.38
N THR A 5 11.59 3.09 35.46
CA THR A 5 10.15 2.78 35.41
C THR A 5 9.94 1.66 34.41
N TYR A 6 9.32 0.57 34.85
CA TYR A 6 8.90 -0.54 34.00
C TYR A 6 7.39 -0.71 34.11
N LEU A 7 6.76 -1.10 33.00
CA LEU A 7 5.34 -1.42 32.91
C LEU A 7 5.19 -2.92 32.71
N GLU A 8 4.44 -3.57 33.60
CA GLU A 8 4.08 -4.97 33.46
C GLU A 8 2.79 -5.07 32.65
N ALA A 9 2.88 -5.63 31.45
CA ALA A 9 1.74 -5.77 30.55
C ALA A 9 0.86 -6.94 31.00
N HIS A 10 -0.38 -6.66 31.43
CA HIS A 10 -1.35 -7.70 31.83
C HIS A 10 -2.16 -8.24 30.64
N SER A 11 -2.45 -7.39 29.65
CA SER A 11 -3.17 -7.77 28.43
C SER A 11 -2.67 -6.93 27.28
N VAL A 12 -2.25 -7.59 26.20
CA VAL A 12 -1.81 -6.95 24.97
C VAL A 12 -2.83 -7.29 23.90
N GLN A 13 -3.49 -6.27 23.35
CA GLN A 13 -4.31 -6.41 22.16
C GLN A 13 -3.56 -5.79 20.99
N LEU A 14 -3.28 -6.60 19.97
CA LEU A 14 -2.71 -6.13 18.72
C LEU A 14 -3.79 -5.35 17.96
N LEU A 15 -3.62 -4.03 17.89
CA LEU A 15 -4.44 -3.13 17.06
C LEU A 15 -3.83 -2.99 15.65
N SER A 16 -3.16 -4.02 15.15
CA SER A 16 -2.66 -4.00 13.77
C SER A 16 -3.86 -3.97 12.83
N LYS A 17 -3.91 -2.96 11.94
CA LYS A 17 -4.90 -2.79 10.86
C LYS A 17 -5.15 -4.06 10.02
N THR A 18 -4.26 -5.05 10.09
CA THR A 18 -4.36 -6.32 9.37
C THR A 18 -5.40 -7.28 9.94
N ASP A 19 -5.68 -7.24 11.24
CA ASP A 19 -6.43 -8.33 11.90
C ASP A 19 -7.93 -8.01 12.00
N ASP A 20 -8.32 -6.73 11.97
CA ASP A 20 -9.73 -6.31 12.01
C ASP A 20 -10.54 -6.73 10.77
N VAL A 21 -9.87 -7.07 9.65
CA VAL A 21 -10.56 -7.56 8.44
C VAL A 21 -11.11 -8.99 8.64
N THR A 22 -10.60 -9.75 9.61
CA THR A 22 -11.08 -11.12 9.88
C THR A 22 -12.38 -11.19 10.67
N ASN A 23 -12.86 -10.07 11.23
CA ASN A 23 -14.20 -9.95 11.82
C ASN A 23 -15.21 -9.34 10.84
N ALA A 24 -15.06 -9.59 9.55
CA ALA A 24 -16.13 -9.34 8.59
C ALA A 24 -17.27 -10.32 8.90
N ASN A 25 -18.27 -9.84 9.65
CA ASN A 25 -19.57 -10.50 9.70
C ASN A 25 -20.00 -10.81 8.26
N GLU A 26 -20.60 -11.99 8.05
CA GLU A 26 -21.15 -12.34 6.75
C GLU A 26 -22.03 -11.18 6.24
N PRO A 27 -21.85 -10.75 4.98
CA PRO A 27 -22.58 -9.60 4.46
C PRO A 27 -24.08 -9.87 4.57
N THR A 28 -24.81 -8.87 5.06
CA THR A 28 -26.25 -8.95 5.24
C THR A 28 -26.93 -9.16 3.88
N GLU A 29 -28.07 -9.87 3.82
CA GLU A 29 -28.78 -10.10 2.54
C GLU A 29 -29.08 -8.79 1.78
N GLU A 30 -29.38 -7.70 2.51
CA GLU A 30 -29.59 -6.37 1.94
C GLU A 30 -28.33 -5.77 1.29
N GLU A 31 -27.14 -6.05 1.83
CA GLU A 31 -25.86 -5.59 1.27
C GLU A 31 -25.54 -6.36 0.00
N ILE A 32 -25.80 -7.68 -0.01
CA ILE A 32 -25.63 -8.53 -1.19
C ILE A 32 -26.55 -8.06 -2.33
N GLU A 33 -27.78 -7.65 -2.02
CA GLU A 33 -28.72 -7.14 -3.04
C GLU A 33 -28.22 -5.82 -3.65
N ARG A 34 -27.66 -4.92 -2.83
CA ARG A 34 -27.04 -3.67 -3.33
C ARG A 34 -25.78 -3.92 -4.18
N LEU A 35 -24.99 -4.95 -3.86
CA LEU A 35 -23.81 -5.32 -4.65
C LEU A 35 -24.15 -5.81 -6.07
N ARG A 36 -25.40 -6.26 -6.31
CA ARG A 36 -25.85 -6.73 -7.63
C ARG A 36 -26.24 -5.60 -8.58
N ASP A 37 -26.34 -4.37 -8.09
CA ASP A 37 -26.69 -3.24 -8.93
C ASP A 37 -25.53 -2.88 -9.88
N LEU A 38 -25.86 -2.62 -11.15
CA LEU A 38 -24.90 -2.20 -12.16
C LEU A 38 -24.32 -0.81 -11.87
N GLU A 39 -25.08 0.04 -11.16
CA GLU A 39 -24.62 1.37 -10.76
C GLU A 39 -23.65 1.33 -9.57
N PHE A 40 -23.53 0.20 -8.87
CA PHE A 40 -22.69 0.05 -7.68
C PHE A 40 -21.23 0.41 -7.95
N TYR A 41 -20.70 0.02 -9.11
CA TYR A 41 -19.33 0.34 -9.51
C TYR A 41 -19.09 1.86 -9.62
N SER A 42 -20.03 2.58 -10.23
CA SER A 42 -19.96 4.03 -10.37
C SER A 42 -20.15 4.72 -9.01
N LEU A 43 -21.05 4.22 -8.18
CA LEU A 43 -21.30 4.74 -6.84
C LEU A 43 -20.06 4.60 -5.92
N MET A 44 -19.40 3.44 -5.97
CA MET A 44 -18.15 3.19 -5.22
C MET A 44 -17.03 4.11 -5.70
N ALA A 45 -16.90 4.31 -7.00
CA ALA A 45 -15.92 5.22 -7.56
C ALA A 45 -16.19 6.68 -7.17
N GLN A 46 -17.44 7.13 -7.12
CA GLN A 46 -17.79 8.47 -6.64
C GLN A 46 -17.55 8.64 -5.14
N SER A 47 -17.75 7.56 -4.37
CA SER A 47 -17.46 7.51 -2.93
C SER A 47 -15.96 7.54 -2.63
N LEU A 48 -15.11 7.17 -3.59
CA LEU A 48 -13.66 7.32 -3.48
C LEU A 48 -13.27 8.81 -3.57
N ALA A 49 -12.71 9.35 -2.48
CA ALA A 49 -12.32 10.76 -2.37
C ALA A 49 -13.45 11.74 -2.78
N PRO A 50 -14.54 11.85 -1.99
CA PRO A 50 -15.69 12.69 -2.33
C PRO A 50 -15.35 14.19 -2.35
N GLU A 51 -14.24 14.58 -1.71
CA GLU A 51 -13.74 15.96 -1.69
C GLU A 51 -13.29 16.46 -3.07
N ILE A 52 -12.94 15.55 -3.98
CA ILE A 52 -12.45 15.89 -5.32
C ILE A 52 -13.58 15.71 -6.33
N TYR A 53 -14.00 16.81 -6.96
CA TYR A 53 -15.01 16.79 -8.01
C TYR A 53 -14.44 16.28 -9.34
N GLY A 54 -15.18 15.41 -10.02
CA GLY A 54 -14.79 14.85 -11.32
C GLY A 54 -13.80 13.69 -11.24
N HIS A 55 -13.02 13.51 -12.32
CA HIS A 55 -12.03 12.42 -12.48
C HIS A 55 -12.58 11.00 -12.22
N GLU A 56 -13.82 10.74 -12.64
CA GLU A 56 -14.47 9.45 -12.38
C GLU A 56 -13.67 8.26 -12.92
N ASP A 57 -13.05 8.39 -14.09
CA ASP A 57 -12.24 7.32 -14.69
C ASP A 57 -10.97 7.02 -13.88
N VAL A 58 -10.36 8.06 -13.31
CA VAL A 58 -9.18 7.90 -12.44
C VAL A 58 -9.59 7.23 -11.13
N LYS A 59 -10.71 7.65 -10.54
CA LYS A 59 -11.24 7.03 -9.32
C LYS A 59 -11.63 5.57 -9.54
N LYS A 60 -12.24 5.25 -10.69
CA LYS A 60 -12.51 3.87 -11.12
C LYS A 60 -11.23 3.04 -11.23
N ALA A 61 -10.18 3.58 -11.84
CA ALA A 61 -8.89 2.91 -11.93
C ALA A 61 -8.25 2.66 -10.55
N LEU A 62 -8.31 3.64 -9.64
CA LEU A 62 -7.82 3.50 -8.26
C LEU A 62 -8.68 2.51 -7.45
N LEU A 63 -9.98 2.41 -7.71
CA LEU A 63 -10.84 1.41 -7.09
C LEU A 63 -10.40 0.00 -7.52
N LEU A 64 -10.11 -0.22 -8.79
CA LEU A 64 -9.59 -1.50 -9.29
C LEU A 64 -8.22 -1.84 -8.69
N LEU A 65 -7.36 -0.84 -8.45
CA LEU A 65 -6.08 -1.03 -7.75
C LEU A 65 -6.29 -1.58 -6.33
N LEU A 66 -7.26 -1.02 -5.59
CA LEU A 66 -7.56 -1.42 -4.21
C LEU A 66 -8.16 -2.82 -4.12
N VAL A 67 -8.96 -3.22 -5.11
CA VAL A 67 -9.50 -4.59 -5.21
C VAL A 67 -8.41 -5.58 -5.62
N GLY A 68 -7.48 -5.14 -6.49
CA GLY A 68 -6.42 -5.98 -7.02
C GLY A 68 -6.91 -6.95 -8.10
N GLY A 69 -5.98 -7.77 -8.59
CA GLY A 69 -6.25 -8.83 -9.56
C GLY A 69 -5.89 -10.20 -9.02
N VAL A 70 -6.39 -11.25 -9.68
CA VAL A 70 -6.10 -12.63 -9.31
C VAL A 70 -4.77 -13.05 -9.94
N GLU A 71 -3.84 -13.54 -9.12
CA GLU A 71 -2.63 -14.18 -9.63
C GLU A 71 -2.95 -15.54 -10.24
N LEU A 72 -2.40 -15.80 -11.43
CA LEU A 72 -2.63 -17.03 -12.17
C LEU A 72 -1.32 -17.79 -12.33
N ALA A 73 -1.32 -19.06 -11.91
CA ALA A 73 -0.20 -19.98 -12.09
C ALA A 73 -0.64 -21.19 -12.95
N PRO A 74 -0.80 -21.01 -14.28
CA PRO A 74 -1.38 -22.04 -15.15
C PRO A 74 -0.46 -23.25 -15.43
N LYS A 75 0.87 -23.13 -15.24
CA LYS A 75 1.86 -24.21 -15.43
C LYS A 75 3.02 -24.06 -14.44
N GLU A 76 3.68 -25.16 -14.09
CA GLU A 76 4.87 -25.13 -13.25
C GLU A 76 5.96 -24.21 -13.86
N GLY A 77 6.36 -23.19 -13.10
CA GLY A 77 7.39 -22.21 -13.48
C GLY A 77 6.89 -20.92 -14.12
N LEU A 78 5.59 -20.78 -14.44
CA LEU A 78 5.00 -19.55 -14.97
C LEU A 78 4.03 -18.94 -13.95
N ARG A 79 4.37 -17.78 -13.40
CA ARG A 79 3.50 -16.96 -12.54
C ARG A 79 3.11 -15.71 -13.30
N ILE A 80 1.80 -15.50 -13.52
CA ILE A 80 1.25 -14.27 -14.09
C ILE A 80 0.82 -13.40 -12.92
N ARG A 81 1.41 -12.19 -12.83
CA ARG A 81 1.09 -11.25 -11.75
C ARG A 81 -0.36 -10.77 -11.86
N GLY A 82 -1.04 -10.69 -10.72
CA GLY A 82 -2.35 -10.06 -10.57
C GLY A 82 -2.27 -8.60 -10.14
N ASN A 83 -1.09 -8.12 -9.73
CA ASN A 83 -0.92 -6.78 -9.19
C ASN A 83 -0.97 -5.70 -10.28
N LEU A 84 -1.76 -4.66 -10.03
CA LEU A 84 -1.93 -3.51 -10.91
C LEU A 84 -0.93 -2.43 -10.52
N ASN A 85 -0.25 -1.85 -11.50
CA ASN A 85 0.61 -0.68 -11.29
C ASN A 85 -0.02 0.50 -12.05
N ILE A 86 -0.38 1.56 -11.33
CA ILE A 86 -1.02 2.75 -11.90
C ILE A 86 -0.09 3.95 -11.71
N CYS A 87 0.12 4.71 -12.79
CA CYS A 87 0.87 5.95 -12.77
C CYS A 87 -0.06 7.12 -13.11
N LEU A 88 -0.13 8.12 -12.22
CA LEU A 88 -0.92 9.33 -12.43
C LEU A 88 -0.02 10.45 -12.95
N MET A 89 -0.13 10.74 -14.24
CA MET A 89 0.58 11.86 -14.88
C MET A 89 -0.38 13.02 -15.15
N GLY A 90 0.07 14.25 -14.94
CA GLY A 90 -0.76 15.45 -15.16
C GLY A 90 -0.13 16.70 -14.56
N ASP A 91 -0.82 17.82 -14.72
CA ASP A 91 -0.35 19.12 -14.23
C ASP A 91 -0.28 19.19 -12.70
N PRO A 92 0.57 20.05 -12.14
CA PRO A 92 0.51 20.39 -10.72
C PRO A 92 -0.86 21.02 -10.41
N GLY A 93 -1.47 20.64 -9.29
CA GLY A 93 -2.76 21.19 -8.84
C GLY A 93 -4.00 20.36 -9.17
N VAL A 94 -3.88 19.25 -9.90
CA VAL A 94 -5.01 18.32 -10.17
C VAL A 94 -5.28 17.33 -9.02
N ALA A 95 -4.96 17.71 -7.78
CA ALA A 95 -5.19 16.92 -6.56
C ALA A 95 -4.64 15.48 -6.54
N LYS A 96 -3.64 15.14 -7.37
CA LYS A 96 -3.02 13.79 -7.44
C LYS A 96 -2.52 13.28 -6.09
N SER A 97 -1.75 14.10 -5.35
CA SER A 97 -1.23 13.74 -4.03
C SER A 97 -2.35 13.51 -3.01
N GLN A 98 -3.46 14.24 -3.11
CA GLN A 98 -4.63 14.01 -2.27
C GLN A 98 -5.30 12.67 -2.59
N LEU A 99 -5.46 12.33 -3.88
CA LEU A 99 -5.98 11.01 -4.29
C LEU A 99 -5.11 9.88 -3.74
N LEU A 100 -3.78 9.99 -3.85
CA LEU A 100 -2.85 9.01 -3.29
C LEU A 100 -2.97 8.90 -1.76
N GLY A 101 -3.07 10.03 -1.05
CA GLY A 101 -3.28 10.03 0.41
C GLY A 101 -4.66 9.47 0.84
N PHE A 102 -5.66 9.49 -0.04
CA PHE A 102 -6.93 8.79 0.20
C PHE A 102 -6.77 7.27 0.04
N VAL A 103 -6.05 6.82 -0.99
CA VAL A 103 -5.78 5.39 -1.22
C VAL A 103 -4.96 4.79 -0.06
N ASP A 104 -3.94 5.52 0.42
CA ASP A 104 -3.14 5.11 1.58
C ASP A 104 -3.96 4.99 2.88
N ARG A 105 -5.00 5.82 3.05
CA ARG A 105 -5.86 5.71 4.23
C ARG A 105 -6.86 4.56 4.13
N LEU A 106 -7.31 4.25 2.91
CA LEU A 106 -8.34 3.24 2.67
C LEU A 106 -7.76 1.82 2.60
N SER A 107 -6.54 1.67 2.08
CA SER A 107 -5.89 0.35 1.97
C SER A 107 -5.57 -0.23 3.36
N PRO A 108 -5.83 -1.53 3.59
CA PRO A 108 -5.51 -2.18 4.88
C PRO A 108 -4.00 -2.22 5.14
N ARG A 109 -3.21 -2.36 4.07
CA ARG A 109 -1.76 -2.25 4.07
C ARG A 109 -1.34 -1.25 3.02
N SER A 110 -0.73 -0.18 3.45
CA SER A 110 -0.12 0.78 2.54
C SER A 110 1.01 1.54 3.20
N GLN A 111 1.88 2.05 2.35
CA GLN A 111 2.95 2.93 2.76
C GLN A 111 2.98 4.13 1.82
N TYR A 112 2.81 5.32 2.39
CA TYR A 112 3.02 6.57 1.68
C TYR A 112 4.49 6.99 1.75
N THR A 113 5.05 7.37 0.62
CA THR A 113 6.42 7.90 0.51
C THR A 113 6.56 8.92 -0.63
N THR A 114 7.55 9.80 -0.53
CA THR A 114 7.92 10.75 -1.59
C THR A 114 9.15 10.25 -2.34
N GLY A 115 9.27 10.55 -3.63
CA GLY A 115 10.42 10.19 -4.46
C GLY A 115 11.76 10.68 -3.93
N ARG A 116 11.79 11.76 -3.13
CA ARG A 116 13.02 12.20 -2.44
C ARG A 116 13.32 11.46 -1.14
N GLY A 117 12.28 11.01 -0.43
CA GLY A 117 12.40 10.26 0.82
C GLY A 117 12.61 8.77 0.60
N SER A 118 12.30 8.28 -0.59
CA SER A 118 12.41 6.90 -1.03
C SER A 118 13.78 6.58 -1.61
N SER A 119 14.86 6.84 -0.85
CA SER A 119 16.19 6.36 -1.27
C SER A 119 16.17 4.83 -1.38
N GLY A 120 17.05 4.24 -2.20
CA GLY A 120 17.06 2.80 -2.46
C GLY A 120 17.09 1.96 -1.17
N VAL A 121 17.82 2.42 -0.15
CA VAL A 121 17.87 1.81 1.19
C VAL A 121 16.54 1.90 1.94
N GLY A 122 15.83 3.02 1.81
CA GLY A 122 14.51 3.24 2.39
C GLY A 122 13.36 2.58 1.61
N LEU A 123 13.59 2.16 0.36
CA LEU A 123 12.64 1.37 -0.43
C LEU A 123 12.81 -0.13 -0.19
N THR A 124 14.06 -0.60 -0.12
CA THR A 124 14.40 -2.03 -0.01
C THR A 124 14.50 -2.47 1.46
N ALA A 125 15.66 -2.88 1.93
CA ALA A 125 15.94 -3.21 3.32
C ALA A 125 17.29 -2.63 3.72
N SER A 126 17.42 -2.26 4.98
CA SER A 126 18.70 -1.86 5.56
C SER A 126 19.07 -2.79 6.71
N VAL A 127 20.35 -3.12 6.80
CA VAL A 127 20.90 -3.90 7.92
C VAL A 127 21.62 -2.93 8.83
N MET A 128 21.09 -2.74 10.04
CA MET A 128 21.74 -1.96 11.08
C MET A 128 22.32 -2.90 12.12
N LYS A 129 23.48 -2.51 12.67
CA LYS A 129 24.09 -3.22 13.80
C LYS A 129 23.94 -2.35 15.03
N ASP A 130 23.24 -2.86 16.03
CA ASP A 130 23.09 -2.14 17.30
C ASP A 130 24.46 -2.05 17.99
N PRO A 131 24.99 -0.84 18.26
CA PRO A 131 26.29 -0.66 18.87
C PRO A 131 26.36 -1.12 20.34
N LEU A 132 25.23 -1.30 21.02
CA LEU A 132 25.19 -1.71 22.43
C LEU A 132 25.06 -3.23 22.58
N THR A 133 24.15 -3.86 21.84
CA THR A 133 23.89 -5.31 21.93
C THR A 133 24.73 -6.12 20.94
N GLY A 134 25.22 -5.49 19.87
CA GLY A 134 25.95 -6.16 18.79
C GLY A 134 25.05 -6.98 17.86
N GLU A 135 23.74 -6.95 18.07
CA GLU A 135 22.75 -7.65 17.26
C GLU A 135 22.55 -6.95 15.91
N MET A 136 22.25 -7.74 14.88
CA MET A 136 21.97 -7.24 13.53
C MET A 136 20.46 -7.13 13.38
N THR A 137 19.95 -5.91 13.26
CA THR A 137 18.53 -5.61 13.05
C THR A 137 18.29 -5.29 11.58
N LEU A 138 17.27 -5.91 11.00
CA LEU A 138 16.81 -5.63 9.64
C LEU A 138 15.67 -4.62 9.72
N GLU A 139 15.88 -3.44 9.15
CA GLU A 139 14.82 -2.45 8.94
C GLU A 139 14.29 -2.59 7.52
N GLY A 140 13.02 -3.00 7.40
CA GLY A 140 12.33 -3.07 6.12
C GLY A 140 12.00 -1.68 5.61
N GLY A 141 12.30 -1.44 4.34
CA GLY A 141 11.90 -0.23 3.62
C GLY A 141 10.44 -0.26 3.18
N ALA A 142 10.01 0.81 2.53
CA ALA A 142 8.62 1.06 2.21
C ALA A 142 7.95 -0.05 1.38
N LEU A 143 8.68 -0.68 0.45
CA LEU A 143 8.12 -1.75 -0.39
C LEU A 143 7.92 -3.05 0.40
N ILE A 144 8.79 -3.34 1.36
CA ILE A 144 8.68 -4.51 2.23
C ILE A 144 7.52 -4.34 3.20
N LEU A 145 7.35 -3.14 3.76
CA LEU A 145 6.26 -2.84 4.67
C LEU A 145 4.89 -2.85 3.96
N ALA A 146 4.86 -2.53 2.66
CA ALA A 146 3.66 -2.53 1.84
C ALA A 146 3.41 -3.86 1.10
N ASP A 147 4.04 -4.97 1.50
CA ASP A 147 3.84 -6.27 0.83
C ASP A 147 2.36 -6.71 0.90
N GLN A 148 1.87 -7.20 -0.25
CA GLN A 148 0.45 -7.52 -0.52
C GLN A 148 -0.53 -6.34 -0.32
N GLY A 149 -0.02 -5.11 -0.23
CA GLY A 149 -0.78 -3.89 -0.08
C GLY A 149 -0.55 -2.92 -1.24
N VAL A 150 -0.63 -1.62 -0.94
CA VAL A 150 -0.41 -0.54 -1.91
C VAL A 150 0.73 0.36 -1.45
N CYS A 151 1.78 0.48 -2.25
CA CYS A 151 2.82 1.49 -2.03
C CYS A 151 2.46 2.76 -2.81
N CYS A 152 2.23 3.86 -2.09
CA CYS A 152 1.92 5.16 -2.68
C CYS A 152 3.20 6.00 -2.78
N ILE A 153 3.62 6.31 -4.00
CA ILE A 153 4.81 7.11 -4.28
C ILE A 153 4.39 8.43 -4.90
N ASP A 154 4.65 9.54 -4.21
CA ASP A 154 4.49 10.89 -4.75
C ASP A 154 5.82 11.43 -5.29
N GLU A 155 5.78 12.43 -6.17
CA GLU A 155 6.97 13.05 -6.78
C GLU A 155 7.91 12.04 -7.45
N PHE A 156 7.36 11.10 -8.20
CA PHE A 156 8.13 10.05 -8.90
C PHE A 156 9.21 10.61 -9.84
N ASP A 157 9.02 11.83 -10.36
CA ASP A 157 9.99 12.53 -11.21
C ASP A 157 11.25 12.97 -10.45
N LYS A 158 11.20 13.05 -9.11
CA LYS A 158 12.33 13.46 -8.25
C LYS A 158 13.21 12.32 -7.78
N MET A 159 12.86 11.08 -8.10
CA MET A 159 13.66 9.91 -7.74
C MET A 159 15.00 9.86 -8.48
N THR A 160 16.02 9.30 -7.84
CA THR A 160 17.30 9.04 -8.49
C THR A 160 17.19 7.85 -9.46
N GLU A 161 18.12 7.75 -10.42
CA GLU A 161 18.14 6.62 -11.37
C GLU A 161 18.35 5.28 -10.67
N PHE A 162 19.11 5.26 -9.57
CA PHE A 162 19.34 4.06 -8.76
C PHE A 162 18.05 3.54 -8.12
N ASP A 163 17.26 4.45 -7.53
CA ASP A 163 15.97 4.09 -6.91
C ASP A 163 14.99 3.58 -7.96
N ARG A 164 15.02 4.16 -9.17
CA ARG A 164 14.20 3.72 -10.29
C ARG A 164 14.53 2.30 -10.74
N THR A 165 15.81 1.90 -10.78
CA THR A 165 16.18 0.51 -11.11
C THR A 165 15.68 -0.50 -10.08
N ALA A 166 15.73 -0.17 -8.79
CA ALA A 166 15.19 -1.05 -7.74
C ALA A 166 13.67 -1.24 -7.89
N ILE A 167 12.93 -0.17 -8.19
CA ILE A 167 11.48 -0.26 -8.42
C ILE A 167 11.15 -1.13 -9.64
N HIS A 168 11.96 -1.06 -10.71
CA HIS A 168 11.74 -1.88 -11.90
C HIS A 168 11.85 -3.38 -11.60
N GLU A 169 12.81 -3.78 -10.77
CA GLU A 169 12.95 -5.18 -10.33
C GLU A 169 11.71 -5.63 -9.54
N VAL A 170 11.27 -4.83 -8.58
CA VAL A 170 10.09 -5.15 -7.76
C VAL A 170 8.82 -5.23 -8.59
N MET A 171 8.65 -4.35 -9.58
CA MET A 171 7.46 -4.34 -10.45
C MET A 171 7.43 -5.53 -11.43
N GLU A 172 8.58 -6.03 -11.85
CA GLU A 172 8.69 -7.11 -12.82
C GLU A 172 8.71 -8.48 -12.14
N GLN A 173 9.58 -8.66 -11.15
CA GLN A 173 9.86 -9.96 -10.53
C GLN A 173 9.18 -10.14 -9.17
N GLN A 174 8.66 -9.05 -8.57
CA GLN A 174 8.15 -9.05 -7.19
C GLN A 174 9.19 -9.56 -6.17
N THR A 175 10.48 -9.28 -6.44
CA THR A 175 11.62 -9.64 -5.60
C THR A 175 12.47 -8.41 -5.30
N ILE A 176 13.18 -8.46 -4.16
CA ILE A 176 14.15 -7.45 -3.73
C ILE A 176 15.46 -8.19 -3.45
N SER A 177 16.54 -7.83 -4.15
CA SER A 177 17.89 -8.42 -3.99
C SER A 177 18.82 -7.59 -3.12
#